data_AF-A0A6I9XLL2-F1
#
_entry.id   AF-A0A6I9XLL2-F1
#
_cell.length_a   1.000
_cell.length_b   1.000
_cell.length_c   1.000
_cell.angle_alpha   90.00
_cell.angle_beta   90.00
_cell.angle_gamma   90.00
#
_symmetry.space_group_name_H-M   'P 1'
#
loop_
_entity.id
_entity.type
_entity.pdbx_description
1 polymer ?
#
loop_
_entity_poly.entity_id
_entity_poly.type
_entity_poly.pdbx_seq_one_letter_code
_entity_poly.pdbx_strand_id
1 'polypeptide(L)'
;MAATGDDGLFDALVLGAGIQGSCAAYHLARRRLKTLLLDQFPLPHTRGSSHGQSRITRSAYPQDIYLALMAEAKGLWAQLEAESGIQLHRPMPALVVGHPENPEFQSYRQTMERHRLPCETLTPQELVK
;
A
#
# COMPACT_ATOMS: atom_id res chain seq x y z
N MET A 1 42.61 -0.69 -28.76
CA MET A 1 42.31 -0.58 -27.32
C MET A 1 40.82 -0.83 -27.16
N ALA A 2 40.43 -2.04 -26.77
CA ALA A 2 39.04 -2.33 -26.44
C ALA A 2 38.69 -1.55 -25.18
N ALA A 3 37.61 -0.77 -25.23
CA ALA A 3 37.04 -0.16 -24.04
C ALA A 3 36.66 -1.30 -23.08
N THR A 4 37.38 -1.41 -21.97
CA THR A 4 36.97 -2.21 -20.83
C THR A 4 35.84 -1.46 -20.13
N GLY A 5 34.65 -1.50 -20.74
CA GLY A 5 33.43 -0.97 -20.14
C GLY A 5 32.87 -2.00 -19.18
N ASP A 6 32.74 -1.63 -17.92
CA ASP A 6 31.88 -2.31 -16.94
C ASP A 6 30.39 -2.06 -17.30
N ASP A 7 30.01 -2.40 -18.53
CA ASP A 7 28.82 -1.85 -19.20
C ASP A 7 27.59 -2.77 -19.14
N GLY A 8 27.64 -3.88 -18.41
CA GLY A 8 26.73 -5.00 -18.72
C GLY A 8 25.63 -5.34 -17.72
N LEU A 9 25.86 -5.26 -16.41
CA LEU A 9 24.98 -5.96 -15.47
C LEU A 9 24.24 -5.00 -14.54
N PHE A 10 22.94 -5.22 -14.41
CA PHE A 10 22.11 -4.69 -13.33
C PHE A 10 22.17 -5.67 -12.16
N ASP A 11 22.18 -5.17 -10.93
CA ASP A 11 22.08 -5.97 -9.71
C ASP A 11 20.67 -6.56 -9.54
N ALA A 12 19.66 -5.86 -10.06
CA ALA A 12 18.26 -6.28 -10.00
C ALA A 12 17.48 -5.87 -11.25
N LEU A 13 16.60 -6.76 -11.69
CA LEU A 13 15.60 -6.52 -12.73
C LEU A 13 14.21 -6.62 -12.12
N VAL A 14 13.40 -5.57 -12.28
CA VAL A 14 11.98 -5.56 -11.91
C VAL A 14 11.14 -5.50 -13.18
N LEU A 15 10.37 -6.56 -13.41
CA LEU A 15 9.44 -6.66 -14.53
C LEU A 15 8.03 -6.24 -14.09
N GLY A 16 7.56 -5.13 -14.66
CA GLY A 16 6.31 -4.44 -14.32
C GLY A 16 6.57 -3.26 -13.39
N ALA A 17 6.36 -2.04 -13.89
CA ALA A 17 6.49 -0.78 -13.17
C ALA A 17 5.16 -0.25 -12.61
N GLY A 18 4.24 -1.15 -12.27
CA GLY A 18 3.09 -0.82 -11.42
C GLY A 18 3.50 -0.44 -9.99
N ILE A 19 2.53 -0.29 -9.07
CA ILE A 19 2.80 0.13 -7.68
C ILE A 19 3.84 -0.76 -6.99
N GLN A 20 3.69 -2.10 -7.06
CA GLN A 20 4.59 -3.01 -6.37
C GLN A 20 6.01 -2.98 -6.96
N GLY A 21 6.12 -3.00 -8.28
CA GLY A 21 7.44 -2.97 -8.94
C GLY A 21 8.15 -1.62 -8.78
N SER A 22 7.42 -0.51 -8.88
CA SER A 22 7.96 0.82 -8.60
C SER A 22 8.43 0.94 -7.15
N CYS A 23 7.67 0.42 -6.18
CA CYS A 23 8.07 0.38 -4.77
C CYS A 23 9.34 -0.46 -4.57
N ALA A 24 9.40 -1.65 -5.16
CA ALA A 24 10.57 -2.52 -5.11
C ALA A 24 11.81 -1.83 -5.72
N ALA A 25 11.68 -1.26 -6.92
CA ALA A 25 12.76 -0.58 -7.61
C ALA A 25 13.25 0.65 -6.83
N TYR A 26 12.34 1.43 -6.24
CA TYR A 26 12.69 2.55 -5.37
C TYR A 26 13.54 2.08 -4.17
N HIS A 27 13.13 1.03 -3.47
CA HIS A 27 13.89 0.53 -2.31
C HIS A 27 15.21 -0.16 -2.71
N LEU A 28 15.28 -0.82 -3.86
CA LEU A 28 16.52 -1.38 -4.41
C LEU A 28 17.52 -0.26 -4.78
N ALA A 29 17.04 0.78 -5.47
CA ALA A 29 17.86 1.94 -5.83
C ALA A 29 18.37 2.69 -4.58
N ARG A 30 17.55 2.82 -3.53
CA ARG A 30 17.97 3.39 -2.23
C ARG A 30 19.08 2.59 -1.54
N ARG A 31 19.16 1.29 -1.79
CA ARG A 31 20.26 0.42 -1.34
C ARG A 31 21.48 0.48 -2.27
N ARG A 32 21.49 1.41 -3.23
CA ARG A 32 22.55 1.63 -4.23
C ARG A 32 22.76 0.45 -5.18
N LEU A 33 21.71 -0.36 -5.40
CA LEU A 33 21.72 -1.43 -6.39
C LEU A 33 21.37 -0.86 -7.77
N LYS A 34 22.18 -1.17 -8.78
CA LYS A 34 21.94 -0.83 -10.18
C LYS A 34 20.70 -1.59 -10.66
N THR A 35 19.55 -0.91 -10.67
CA THR A 35 18.24 -1.55 -10.88
C THR A 35 17.66 -1.18 -12.23
N LEU A 36 17.26 -2.19 -13.02
CA LEU A 36 16.46 -2.01 -14.24
C LEU A 36 14.99 -2.22 -13.93
N LEU A 37 14.17 -1.21 -14.19
CA LEU A 37 12.71 -1.29 -14.09
C LEU A 37 12.11 -1.25 -15.49
N LEU A 38 11.37 -2.29 -15.86
CA LEU A 38 10.71 -2.39 -17.16
C LEU A 38 9.19 -2.42 -16.99
N ASP A 39 8.48 -1.80 -17.92
CA ASP A 39 7.04 -1.96 -18.05
C ASP A 39 6.66 -2.20 -19.50
N GLN A 40 5.55 -2.89 -19.71
CA GLN A 40 5.00 -3.14 -21.04
C GLN A 40 4.43 -1.87 -21.67
N PHE A 41 4.01 -0.90 -20.85
CA PHE A 41 3.32 0.31 -21.30
C PHE A 41 4.00 1.59 -20.77
N PRO A 42 3.89 2.71 -21.50
CA PRO A 42 4.31 4.01 -20.98
C PRO A 42 3.51 4.40 -19.72
N LEU A 43 4.19 4.84 -18.67
CA LEU A 43 3.57 5.30 -17.42
C LEU A 43 3.24 6.80 -17.46
N PRO A 44 2.17 7.25 -16.77
CA PRO A 44 1.11 6.44 -16.19
C PRO A 44 0.16 5.90 -17.28
N HIS A 45 -0.47 4.75 -17.03
CA HIS A 45 -1.47 4.16 -17.93
C HIS A 45 -2.68 3.59 -17.18
N THR A 46 -3.77 3.36 -17.91
CA THR A 46 -5.03 2.78 -17.39
C THR A 46 -5.14 1.26 -17.58
N ARG A 47 -4.10 0.62 -18.14
CA ARG A 47 -4.09 -0.81 -18.48
C ARG A 47 -3.70 -1.76 -17.33
N GLY A 48 -3.61 -1.27 -16.09
CA GLY A 48 -3.25 -2.07 -14.91
C GLY A 48 -3.99 -1.62 -13.66
N SER A 49 -3.82 -2.31 -12.53
CA SER A 49 -4.67 -2.14 -11.33
C SER A 49 -4.41 -0.88 -10.51
N SER A 50 -3.52 0.02 -10.95
CA SER A 50 -3.10 1.22 -10.20
C SER A 50 -3.75 2.51 -10.71
N HIS A 51 -4.59 2.44 -11.75
CA HIS A 51 -5.24 3.60 -12.34
C HIS A 51 -6.32 4.23 -11.44
N GLY A 52 -6.81 5.42 -11.78
CA GLY A 52 -7.75 6.17 -10.94
C GLY A 52 -7.03 6.97 -9.86
N GLN A 53 -7.77 7.85 -9.18
CA GLN A 53 -7.15 8.94 -8.42
C GLN A 53 -6.75 8.56 -6.98
N SER A 54 -7.41 7.57 -6.38
CA SER A 54 -7.23 7.26 -4.96
C SER A 54 -7.36 5.77 -4.67
N ARG A 55 -6.86 5.38 -3.49
CA ARG A 55 -7.01 4.04 -2.91
C ARG A 55 -7.29 4.15 -1.42
N ILE A 56 -8.13 3.26 -0.91
CA ILE A 56 -8.36 3.13 0.53
C ILE A 56 -7.19 2.41 1.16
N THR A 57 -6.66 2.97 2.23
CA THR A 57 -5.77 2.28 3.17
C THR A 57 -6.50 2.15 4.51
N ARG A 58 -6.41 0.98 5.17
CA ARG A 58 -7.16 0.70 6.40
C ARG A 58 -6.37 -0.23 7.31
N SER A 59 -6.57 -0.11 8.62
CA SER A 59 -6.02 -1.06 9.60
C SER A 59 -7.04 -2.12 10.05
N ALA A 60 -8.30 -2.00 9.62
CA ALA A 60 -9.33 -3.00 9.88
C ALA A 60 -9.16 -4.19 8.94
N TYR A 61 -8.49 -5.24 9.40
CA TYR A 61 -8.40 -6.55 8.72
C TYR A 61 -8.72 -7.67 9.71
N PRO A 62 -9.20 -8.83 9.22
CA PRO A 62 -9.45 -9.98 10.09
C PRO A 62 -8.20 -10.84 10.32
N GLN A 63 -7.16 -10.69 9.49
CA GLN A 63 -5.88 -11.36 9.70
C GLN A 63 -4.85 -10.43 10.34
N ASP A 64 -4.24 -10.90 11.44
CA ASP A 64 -3.26 -10.14 12.25
C ASP A 64 -2.03 -9.69 11.46
N ILE A 65 -1.61 -10.50 10.49
CA ILE A 65 -0.47 -10.18 9.61
C ILE A 65 -0.65 -8.82 8.93
N TYR A 66 -1.88 -8.48 8.51
CA TYR A 66 -2.14 -7.20 7.87
C TYR A 66 -2.12 -6.04 8.85
N LEU A 67 -2.45 -6.24 10.13
CA LEU A 67 -2.34 -5.18 11.13
C LEU A 67 -0.87 -4.78 11.34
N ALA A 68 0.02 -5.77 11.44
CA ALA A 68 1.46 -5.55 11.54
C ALA A 68 2.00 -4.84 10.29
N LEU A 69 1.68 -5.35 9.10
CA LEU A 69 2.08 -4.73 7.84
C LEU A 69 1.54 -3.30 7.68
N MET A 70 0.33 -3.03 8.16
CA MET A 70 -0.26 -1.70 8.11
C MET A 70 0.41 -0.69 9.04
N ALA A 71 0.96 -1.14 10.17
CA ALA A 71 1.76 -0.29 11.06
C ALA A 71 3.05 0.15 10.35
N GLU A 72 3.74 -0.77 9.68
CA GLU A 72 4.92 -0.46 8.86
C GLU A 72 4.58 0.43 7.67
N ALA A 73 3.51 0.10 6.94
CA ALA A 73 3.07 0.86 5.77
C ALA A 73 2.76 2.32 6.10
N LYS A 74 2.20 2.62 7.28
CA LYS A 74 1.96 4.01 7.73
C LYS A 74 3.27 4.81 7.82
N GLY A 75 4.33 4.20 8.38
CA GLY A 75 5.65 4.83 8.43
C GLY A 75 6.24 5.07 7.04
N LEU A 76 6.11 4.09 6.15
CA LEU A 76 6.61 4.19 4.76
C LEU A 76 5.87 5.26 3.94
N TRP A 77 4.55 5.39 4.11
CA TRP A 77 3.78 6.47 3.47
C TRP A 77 4.23 7.84 3.95
N ALA A 78 4.35 8.03 5.27
CA ALA A 78 4.82 9.31 5.83
C ALA A 78 6.24 9.67 5.36
N GLN A 79 7.12 8.67 5.25
CA GLN A 79 8.45 8.85 4.69
C GLN A 79 8.41 9.27 3.22
N LEU A 80 7.58 8.60 2.39
CA LEU A 80 7.46 8.93 0.97
C LEU A 80 6.87 10.33 0.75
N GLU A 81 5.89 10.74 1.55
CA GLU A 81 5.35 12.11 1.54
C GLU A 81 6.46 13.13 1.86
N ALA A 82 7.28 12.87 2.89
CA ALA A 82 8.37 13.75 3.28
C ALA A 82 9.46 13.85 2.20
N GLU A 83 9.83 12.74 1.57
CA GLU A 83 10.85 12.70 0.51
C GLU A 83 10.38 13.34 -0.80
N SER A 84 9.10 13.17 -1.15
CA SER A 84 8.54 13.72 -2.39
C SER A 84 8.04 15.15 -2.27
N GLY A 85 7.74 15.62 -1.05
CA GLY A 85 7.08 16.90 -0.80
C GLY A 85 5.61 16.92 -1.24
N ILE A 86 5.01 15.75 -1.53
CA ILE A 86 3.63 15.61 -2.00
C ILE A 86 2.78 15.03 -0.87
N GLN A 87 1.59 15.60 -0.65
CA GLN A 87 0.60 14.98 0.22
C GLN A 87 -0.04 13.77 -0.49
N LEU A 88 0.28 12.56 -0.03
CA LEU A 88 -0.16 11.27 -0.59
C LEU A 88 -1.23 10.61 0.27
N HIS A 89 -1.23 10.84 1.59
CA HIS A 89 -2.16 10.24 2.53
C HIS A 89 -3.10 11.29 3.12
N ARG A 90 -4.40 11.02 3.05
CA ARG A 90 -5.46 11.81 3.67
C ARG A 90 -6.13 10.97 4.75
N PRO A 91 -5.84 11.19 6.04
CA PRO A 91 -6.46 10.43 7.12
C PRO A 91 -7.97 10.64 7.12
N MET A 92 -8.74 9.55 7.02
CA MET A 92 -10.21 9.58 7.08
C MET A 92 -10.75 8.41 7.90
N PRO A 93 -11.88 8.59 8.61
CA PRO A 93 -12.60 7.47 9.20
C PRO A 93 -13.00 6.46 8.12
N ALA A 94 -12.96 5.18 8.47
CA ALA A 94 -13.43 4.11 7.61
C ALA A 94 -14.73 3.55 8.19
N LEU A 95 -15.78 3.49 7.37
CA LEU A 95 -17.04 2.84 7.71
C LEU A 95 -17.08 1.46 7.06
N VAL A 96 -17.25 0.41 7.86
CA VAL A 96 -17.52 -0.94 7.40
C VAL A 96 -18.96 -1.27 7.73
N VAL A 97 -19.76 -1.60 6.72
CA VAL A 97 -21.18 -1.95 6.88
C VAL A 97 -21.37 -3.43 6.57
N GLY A 98 -22.03 -4.15 7.47
CA GLY A 98 -22.33 -5.56 7.30
C GLY A 98 -23.52 -5.99 8.13
N HIS A 99 -24.17 -7.08 7.74
CA HIS A 99 -25.22 -7.69 8.55
C HIS A 99 -24.62 -8.18 9.88
N PRO A 100 -25.30 -8.02 11.04
CA PRO A 100 -24.77 -8.44 12.33
C PRO A 100 -24.38 -9.92 12.39
N GLU A 101 -25.06 -10.78 11.65
CA GLU A 101 -24.76 -12.22 11.60
C GLU A 101 -23.74 -12.62 10.54
N ASN A 102 -23.20 -11.67 9.77
CA ASN A 102 -22.19 -11.97 8.75
C ASN A 102 -20.85 -12.32 9.42
N PRO A 103 -20.30 -13.53 9.22
CA PRO A 103 -19.07 -13.95 9.88
C PRO A 103 -17.84 -13.10 9.51
N GLU A 104 -17.78 -12.61 8.27
CA GLU A 104 -16.69 -11.75 7.82
C GLU A 104 -16.73 -10.41 8.56
N PHE A 105 -17.90 -9.75 8.63
CA PHE A 105 -18.10 -8.52 9.41
C PHE A 105 -17.68 -8.71 10.88
N GLN A 106 -18.11 -9.81 11.48
CA GLN A 106 -17.74 -10.16 12.86
C GLN A 106 -16.24 -10.33 13.05
N SER A 107 -15.54 -10.91 12.06
CA SER A 107 -14.09 -11.10 12.12
C SER A 107 -13.31 -9.79 12.13
N TYR A 108 -13.76 -8.75 11.41
CA TYR A 108 -13.17 -7.41 11.50
C TYR A 108 -13.31 -6.86 12.92
N ARG A 109 -14.54 -6.87 13.47
CA ARG A 109 -14.83 -6.35 14.81
C ARG A 109 -13.98 -7.04 15.88
N GLN A 110 -13.98 -8.37 15.90
CA GLN A 110 -13.21 -9.16 16.86
C GLN A 110 -11.71 -8.86 16.79
N THR A 111 -11.16 -8.71 15.58
CA THR A 111 -9.74 -8.41 15.40
C THR A 111 -9.41 -7.01 15.89
N MET A 112 -10.25 -6.00 15.58
CA MET A 112 -10.05 -4.64 16.06
C MET A 112 -10.14 -4.55 17.60
N GLU A 113 -11.10 -5.22 18.22
CA GLU A 113 -11.24 -5.30 19.68
C GLU A 113 -10.03 -5.99 20.33
N ARG A 114 -9.63 -7.15 19.80
CA ARG A 114 -8.47 -7.92 20.29
C ARG A 114 -7.19 -7.10 20.29
N HIS A 115 -6.96 -6.32 19.23
CA HIS A 115 -5.77 -5.46 19.08
C HIS A 115 -5.95 -4.05 19.64
N ARG A 116 -7.10 -3.77 20.28
CA ARG A 116 -7.45 -2.46 20.87
C ARG A 116 -7.28 -1.31 19.87
N LEU A 117 -7.61 -1.56 18.61
CA LEU A 117 -7.64 -0.52 17.59
C LEU A 117 -8.85 0.39 17.85
N PRO A 118 -8.72 1.72 17.69
CA PRO A 118 -9.86 2.62 17.80
C PRO A 118 -10.98 2.24 16.83
N CYS A 119 -12.11 1.79 17.35
CA CYS A 119 -13.31 1.48 16.58
C CYS A 119 -14.56 1.66 17.43
N GLU A 120 -15.66 2.01 16.77
CA GLU A 120 -16.99 2.03 17.33
C GLU A 120 -17.92 1.15 16.49
N THR A 121 -18.88 0.49 17.14
CA THR A 121 -19.95 -0.22 16.45
C THR A 121 -21.19 0.65 16.50
N LEU A 122 -21.74 0.99 15.33
CA LEU A 122 -22.94 1.80 15.20
C LEU A 122 -24.13 0.91 14.82
N THR A 123 -25.27 1.15 15.45
CA THR A 123 -26.57 0.65 15.01
C THR A 123 -27.06 1.41 13.77
N PRO A 124 -28.00 0.85 12.98
CA PRO A 124 -28.58 1.57 11.85
C PRO A 124 -29.18 2.94 12.24
N GLN A 125 -29.75 3.06 13.44
CA GLN A 125 -30.34 4.30 13.94
C GLN A 125 -29.28 5.36 14.28
N GLU A 126 -28.09 4.95 14.72
CA GLU A 126 -26.98 5.86 15.02
C GLU A 126 -26.30 6.38 13.74
N LEU A 127 -26.30 5.60 12.65
CA LEU A 127 -25.67 5.97 11.39
C LEU A 127 -26.40 7.08 10.62
N VAL A 128 -27.71 7.24 10.84
CA VAL A 128 -28.57 8.16 10.06
C VAL A 128 -28.58 9.59 10.65
N LYS A 129 -27.89 9.83 11.77
CA LYS A 129 -27.73 11.16 12.38
C LYS A 129 -26.60 11.94 11.73
#